data_AF-A0A3B9LTB2-F1
#
_entry.id   AF-A0A3B9LTB2-F1
#
_cell.length_a   1.000
_cell.length_b   1.000
_cell.length_c   1.000
_cell.angle_alpha   90.00
_cell.angle_beta   90.00
_cell.angle_gamma   90.00
#
_symmetry.space_group_name_H-M   'P 1'
#
loop_
_entity.id
_entity.type
_entity.pdbx_description
1 polymer ?
#
loop_
_entity_poly.entity_id
_entity_poly.type
_entity_poly.pdbx_seq_one_letter_code
_entity_poly.pdbx_strand_id
1 'polypeptide(L)'
;GFLHDKARRNRVEKGWRERLNLYEGLRSVEAVTRTFDIIERVSRVSQYAWIPLGMNSYYMGLADGDFIEVVAETDNYFEVRAVEDRELKFIGSGPSWKEAIAVADGWLRRHGVNDCFSRRDQGWREKEAKEAQVYLAHKLTGLPKGFLSSLKRGQVSDLITSARALLLPVESIKLVQS
;
A
#
# COMPACT_ATOMS: atom_id res chain seq x y z
N GLY A 1 27.10 -5.12 6.04
CA GLY A 1 27.86 -5.94 7.01
C GLY A 1 26.97 -7.06 7.46
N PHE A 2 27.42 -8.32 7.35
CA PHE A 2 26.57 -9.52 7.29
C PHE A 2 25.41 -9.60 8.30
N LEU A 3 25.61 -9.17 9.55
CA LEU A 3 24.56 -9.14 10.58
C LEU A 3 23.48 -8.07 10.32
N HIS A 4 23.87 -6.89 9.85
CA HIS A 4 22.94 -5.82 9.44
C HIS A 4 22.12 -6.25 8.22
N ASP A 5 22.74 -6.96 7.28
CA ASP A 5 22.07 -7.42 6.05
C ASP A 5 21.05 -8.53 6.35
N LYS A 6 21.38 -9.46 7.25
CA LYS A 6 20.46 -10.49 7.74
C LYS A 6 19.29 -9.89 8.51
N ALA A 7 19.55 -8.91 9.38
CA ALA A 7 18.50 -8.23 10.12
C ALA A 7 17.56 -7.44 9.18
N ARG A 8 18.12 -6.73 8.19
CA ARG A 8 17.34 -6.03 7.15
C ARG A 8 16.45 -7.00 6.37
N ARG A 9 17.00 -8.13 5.93
CA ARG A 9 16.24 -9.16 5.20
C ARG A 9 15.09 -9.73 6.04
N ASN A 10 15.35 -10.08 7.30
CA ASN A 10 14.30 -10.59 8.20
C ASN A 10 13.14 -9.60 8.37
N ARG A 11 13.44 -8.30 8.43
CA ARG A 11 12.41 -7.26 8.54
C ARG A 11 11.60 -7.08 7.27
N VAL A 12 12.25 -7.16 6.11
CA VAL A 12 11.55 -7.18 4.81
C VAL A 12 10.64 -8.39 4.71
N GLU A 13 11.13 -9.58 5.06
CA GLU A 13 10.34 -10.81 5.04
C GLU A 13 9.15 -10.75 6.02
N LYS A 14 9.33 -10.14 7.19
CA LYS A 14 8.22 -9.91 8.15
C LYS A 14 7.16 -8.98 7.54
N GLY A 15 7.56 -7.85 6.96
CA GLY A 15 6.62 -6.94 6.27
C GLY A 15 5.87 -7.64 5.15
N TRP A 16 6.52 -8.53 4.41
CA TRP A 16 5.86 -9.33 3.37
C TRP A 16 4.83 -10.33 3.91
N ARG A 17 5.06 -10.93 5.08
CA ARG A 17 4.05 -11.79 5.73
C ARG A 17 2.83 -10.97 6.14
N GLU A 18 3.03 -9.77 6.67
CA GLU A 18 1.93 -8.85 7.02
C GLU A 18 1.11 -8.46 5.78
N ARG A 19 1.76 -8.32 4.62
CA ARG A 19 1.09 -8.09 3.34
C ARG A 19 0.26 -9.27 2.86
N LEU A 20 0.78 -10.49 2.96
CA LEU A 20 0.01 -11.69 2.63
C LEU A 20 -1.23 -11.81 3.52
N ASN A 21 -1.09 -11.52 4.81
CA ASN A 21 -2.23 -11.50 5.73
C ASN A 21 -3.27 -10.43 5.36
N LEU A 22 -2.84 -9.22 4.95
CA LEU A 22 -3.76 -8.21 4.43
C LEU A 22 -4.46 -8.73 3.17
N TYR A 23 -3.71 -9.33 2.23
CA TYR A 23 -4.28 -9.83 0.99
C TYR A 23 -5.38 -10.86 1.24
N GLU A 24 -5.16 -11.84 2.13
CA GLU A 24 -6.19 -12.80 2.50
C GLU A 24 -7.40 -12.10 3.16
N GLY A 25 -7.16 -11.07 3.98
CA GLY A 25 -8.22 -10.22 4.52
C GLY A 25 -9.07 -9.57 3.42
N LEU A 26 -8.42 -8.99 2.39
CA LEU A 26 -9.08 -8.33 1.25
C LEU A 26 -9.94 -9.26 0.37
N ARG A 27 -10.03 -10.56 0.70
CA ARG A 27 -10.93 -11.53 0.07
C ARG A 27 -12.26 -11.71 0.82
N SER A 28 -12.46 -10.96 1.91
CA SER A 28 -13.71 -10.94 2.66
C SER A 28 -14.34 -9.54 2.67
N VAL A 29 -15.66 -9.48 2.55
CA VAL A 29 -16.43 -8.22 2.57
C VAL A 29 -16.18 -7.45 3.87
N GLU A 30 -16.20 -8.15 5.01
CA GLU A 30 -16.06 -7.55 6.34
C GLU A 30 -14.70 -6.89 6.55
N ALA A 31 -13.61 -7.51 6.07
CA ALA A 31 -12.28 -6.93 6.18
C ALA A 31 -12.12 -5.74 5.23
N VAL A 32 -12.65 -5.80 4.00
CA VAL A 32 -12.59 -4.68 3.06
C VAL A 32 -13.29 -3.43 3.62
N THR A 33 -14.48 -3.59 4.22
CA THR A 33 -15.18 -2.47 4.86
C THR A 33 -14.33 -1.86 5.99
N ARG A 34 -13.76 -2.71 6.85
CA ARG A 34 -12.86 -2.25 7.94
C ARG A 34 -11.62 -1.53 7.41
N THR A 35 -11.01 -2.03 6.34
CA THR A 35 -9.84 -1.41 5.73
C THR A 35 -10.16 -0.03 5.17
N PHE A 36 -11.30 0.16 4.49
CA PHE A 36 -11.71 1.47 3.98
C PHE A 36 -11.98 2.48 5.09
N ASP A 37 -12.64 2.08 6.17
CA ASP A 37 -12.87 2.96 7.33
C ASP A 37 -11.54 3.45 7.92
N ILE A 38 -10.50 2.61 7.95
CA ILE A 38 -9.18 3.00 8.46
C ILE A 38 -8.44 3.90 7.46
N ILE A 39 -8.48 3.59 6.16
CA ILE A 39 -7.92 4.48 5.13
C ILE A 39 -8.51 5.88 5.28
N GLU A 40 -9.83 5.99 5.51
CA GLU A 40 -10.49 7.28 5.75
C GLU A 40 -10.00 8.01 7.00
N ARG A 41 -9.61 7.30 8.06
CA ARG A 41 -9.02 7.92 9.27
C ARG A 41 -7.59 8.41 9.06
N VAL A 42 -6.74 7.63 8.39
CA VAL A 42 -5.34 8.00 8.08
C VAL A 42 -5.29 9.23 7.16
N SER A 43 -6.33 9.44 6.39
CA SER A 43 -6.45 10.56 5.45
C SER A 43 -6.57 11.95 6.09
N ARG A 44 -6.61 12.05 7.42
CA ARG A 44 -6.44 13.35 8.10
C ARG A 44 -4.99 13.85 8.11
N VAL A 45 -4.02 12.99 7.77
CA VAL A 45 -2.58 13.34 7.79
C VAL A 45 -1.90 13.28 6.42
N SER A 46 -2.52 12.69 5.40
CA SER A 46 -1.98 12.61 4.03
C SER A 46 -3.08 12.74 2.99
N GLN A 47 -2.72 13.31 1.83
CA GLN A 47 -3.61 13.38 0.66
C GLN A 47 -3.69 12.05 -0.10
N TYR A 48 -2.91 11.04 0.31
CA TYR A 48 -2.83 9.74 -0.33
C TYR A 48 -3.53 8.63 0.47
N ALA A 49 -3.94 7.57 -0.23
CA ALA A 49 -4.69 6.44 0.33
C ALA A 49 -3.76 5.40 1.00
N TRP A 50 -3.27 5.72 2.20
CA TRP A 50 -2.48 4.80 3.01
C TRP A 50 -3.33 3.71 3.66
N ILE A 51 -2.86 2.47 3.56
CA ILE A 51 -3.47 1.25 4.10
C ILE A 51 -2.61 0.74 5.25
N PRO A 52 -3.18 0.54 6.44
CA PRO A 52 -2.45 -0.10 7.53
C PRO A 52 -2.17 -1.58 7.21
N LEU A 53 -0.93 -1.98 7.42
CA LEU A 53 -0.45 -3.35 7.39
C LEU A 53 -0.08 -3.75 8.82
N GLY A 54 -0.91 -4.60 9.44
CA GLY A 54 -0.72 -4.98 10.83
C GLY A 54 -0.71 -3.76 11.77
N MET A 55 0.12 -3.82 12.82
CA MET A 55 0.25 -2.74 13.81
C MET A 55 1.38 -1.76 13.48
N ASN A 56 2.30 -2.13 12.59
CA ASN A 56 3.61 -1.49 12.49
C ASN A 56 3.95 -0.98 11.09
N SER A 57 3.04 -1.07 10.11
CA SER A 57 3.32 -0.50 8.80
C SER A 57 2.09 0.19 8.18
N TYR A 58 2.36 1.24 7.42
CA TYR A 58 1.43 1.79 6.44
C TYR A 58 1.97 1.53 5.06
N TYR A 59 1.07 1.31 4.13
CA TYR A 59 1.38 0.86 2.79
C TYR A 59 0.47 1.53 1.78
N MET A 60 0.98 1.75 0.58
CA MET A 60 0.17 2.21 -0.52
C MET A 60 0.63 1.52 -1.80
N GLY A 61 -0.31 0.81 -2.44
CA GLY A 61 -0.09 0.26 -3.77
C GLY A 61 0.06 1.36 -4.80
N LEU A 62 1.01 1.19 -5.70
CA LEU A 62 1.24 2.03 -6.88
C LEU A 62 0.81 1.28 -8.15
N ALA A 63 1.21 1.78 -9.31
CA ALA A 63 0.95 1.11 -10.58
C ALA A 63 1.75 -0.19 -10.70
N ASP A 64 1.24 -1.13 -11.50
CA ASP A 64 1.98 -2.33 -11.94
C ASP A 64 2.60 -3.22 -10.85
N GLY A 65 2.07 -3.15 -9.63
CA GLY A 65 2.52 -3.96 -8.50
C GLY A 65 3.58 -3.27 -7.63
N ASP A 66 4.05 -2.10 -8.04
CA ASP A 66 4.90 -1.25 -7.21
C ASP A 66 4.14 -0.78 -5.97
N PHE A 67 4.88 -0.35 -4.95
CA PHE A 67 4.28 0.17 -3.73
C PHE A 67 5.27 1.03 -2.96
N ILE A 68 4.74 1.84 -2.04
CA ILE A 68 5.53 2.51 -1.00
C ILE A 68 4.99 2.10 0.38
N GLU A 69 5.89 2.01 1.34
CA GLU A 69 5.54 1.70 2.73
C GLU A 69 6.32 2.56 3.72
N VAL A 70 5.69 2.76 4.87
CA VAL A 70 6.30 3.31 6.08
C VAL A 70 6.25 2.21 7.14
N VAL A 71 7.39 1.87 7.73
CA VAL A 71 7.53 0.77 8.69
C VAL A 71 8.07 1.30 10.01
N ALA A 72 7.34 1.06 11.10
CA ALA A 72 7.80 1.31 12.45
C ALA A 72 8.85 0.26 12.84
N GLU A 73 10.09 0.71 12.95
CA GLU A 73 11.23 -0.11 13.39
C GLU A 73 11.41 -0.03 14.90
N THR A 74 11.19 1.16 15.46
CA THR A 74 11.04 1.42 16.91
C THR A 74 9.96 2.48 17.11
N ASP A 75 9.62 2.78 18.36
CA ASP A 75 8.62 3.82 18.67
C ASP A 75 8.95 5.20 18.10
N ASN A 76 10.25 5.47 17.87
CA ASN A 76 10.76 6.76 17.41
C ASN A 76 11.61 6.65 16.13
N TYR A 77 11.49 5.55 15.38
CA TYR A 77 12.21 5.38 14.12
C TYR A 77 11.34 4.62 13.12
N PHE A 78 11.02 5.30 12.03
CA PHE A 78 10.15 4.84 10.98
C PHE A 78 10.90 4.90 9.65
N GLU A 79 11.05 3.77 8.98
CA GLU A 79 11.69 3.71 7.66
C GLU A 79 10.66 3.85 6.56
N VAL A 80 11.02 4.60 5.52
CA VAL A 80 10.26 4.74 4.28
C VAL A 80 10.96 3.94 3.20
N ARG A 81 10.22 3.02 2.58
CA ARG A 81 10.73 2.10 1.56
C ARG A 81 9.78 2.09 0.38
N ALA A 82 10.31 1.95 -0.82
CA ALA A 82 9.51 1.79 -2.03
C ALA A 82 10.00 0.59 -2.82
N VAL A 83 9.08 -0.13 -3.44
CA VAL A 83 9.38 -1.02 -4.56
C VAL A 83 9.01 -0.32 -5.84
N GLU A 84 10.00 -0.22 -6.72
CA GLU A 84 9.88 0.32 -8.07
C GLU A 84 10.67 -0.61 -8.99
N ASP A 85 10.08 -1.04 -10.11
CA ASP A 85 10.71 -1.97 -11.05
C ASP A 85 11.23 -3.27 -10.38
N ARG A 86 10.49 -3.73 -9.37
CA ARG A 86 10.85 -4.90 -8.52
C ARG A 86 12.13 -4.71 -7.69
N GLU A 87 12.55 -3.48 -7.44
CA GLU A 87 13.68 -3.17 -6.58
C GLU A 87 13.21 -2.49 -5.30
N LEU A 88 13.56 -3.05 -4.14
CA LEU A 88 13.30 -2.41 -2.85
C LEU A 88 14.36 -1.35 -2.55
N LYS A 89 13.93 -0.09 -2.53
CA LYS A 89 14.74 1.09 -2.28
C LYS A 89 14.44 1.68 -0.91
N PHE A 90 15.48 2.09 -0.20
CA PHE A 90 15.33 2.93 0.99
C PHE A 90 15.15 4.38 0.54
N ILE A 91 14.07 5.01 0.99
CA ILE A 91 13.69 6.37 0.57
C ILE A 91 14.09 7.41 1.62
N GLY A 92 14.03 7.03 2.89
CA GLY A 92 14.35 7.90 4.01
C GLY A 92 13.76 7.38 5.31
N SER A 93 13.75 8.22 6.33
CA SER A 93 13.21 7.88 7.64
C SER A 93 12.61 9.09 8.33
N GLY A 94 11.74 8.85 9.30
CA GLY A 94 11.23 9.88 10.22
C GLY A 94 11.14 9.36 11.65
N PRO A 95 11.13 10.25 12.66
CA PRO A 95 10.97 9.90 14.07
C PRO A 95 9.51 9.69 14.49
N SER A 96 8.54 9.96 13.61
CA SER A 96 7.12 9.71 13.84
C SER A 96 6.42 9.29 12.55
N TRP A 97 5.24 8.67 12.68
CA TRP A 97 4.37 8.38 11.53
C TRP A 97 4.14 9.59 10.64
N LYS A 98 3.84 10.75 11.24
CA LYS A 98 3.56 11.99 10.50
C LYS A 98 4.76 12.41 9.65
N GLU A 99 5.96 12.39 10.23
CA GLU A 99 7.17 12.82 9.54
C GLU A 99 7.61 11.82 8.47
N ALA A 100 7.51 10.52 8.76
CA ALA A 100 7.84 9.49 7.77
C ALA A 100 6.82 9.46 6.61
N ILE A 101 5.53 9.66 6.88
CA ILE A 101 4.52 9.87 5.83
C ILE A 101 4.82 11.13 5.01
N ALA A 102 5.27 12.22 5.63
CA ALA A 102 5.67 13.42 4.89
C ALA A 102 6.88 13.17 3.96
N VAL A 103 7.85 12.35 4.40
CA VAL A 103 8.97 11.90 3.55
C VAL A 103 8.45 11.10 2.35
N ALA A 104 7.54 10.15 2.59
CA ALA A 104 6.92 9.35 1.53
C ALA A 104 6.13 10.22 0.54
N ASP A 105 5.29 11.14 1.04
CA ASP A 105 4.51 12.09 0.24
C ASP A 105 5.44 12.98 -0.62
N GLY A 106 6.56 13.42 -0.07
CA GLY A 106 7.58 14.19 -0.80
C GLY A 106 8.32 13.37 -1.87
N TRP A 107 8.50 12.06 -1.65
CA TRP A 107 9.04 11.16 -2.66
C TRP A 107 8.06 10.96 -3.82
N LEU A 108 6.79 10.69 -3.52
CA LEU A 108 5.72 10.48 -4.49
C LEU A 108 5.58 11.68 -5.45
N ARG A 109 5.55 12.90 -4.91
CA ARG A 109 5.49 14.14 -5.70
C ARG A 109 6.65 14.29 -6.67
N ARG A 110 7.85 13.83 -6.29
CA ARG A 110 9.07 13.96 -7.12
C ARG A 110 9.17 12.88 -8.19
N HIS A 111 8.64 11.69 -7.94
CA HIS A 111 8.73 10.54 -8.84
C HIS A 111 7.58 10.48 -9.84
N GLY A 112 6.67 11.45 -9.83
CA GLY A 112 5.57 11.54 -10.80
C GLY A 112 4.66 10.32 -10.79
N VAL A 113 4.62 9.60 -9.66
CA VAL A 113 3.82 8.40 -9.50
C VAL A 113 2.37 8.80 -9.65
N ASN A 114 1.79 8.45 -10.81
CA ASN A 114 0.50 8.91 -11.34
C ASN A 114 -0.43 9.46 -10.26
N ASP A 115 -0.34 10.78 -10.04
CA ASP A 115 -1.09 11.54 -9.04
C ASP A 115 -2.59 11.23 -9.07
N CYS A 116 -3.10 10.79 -10.22
CA CYS A 116 -4.49 10.46 -10.43
C CYS A 116 -4.99 9.28 -9.58
N PHE A 117 -4.21 8.19 -9.43
CA PHE A 117 -4.71 6.95 -8.82
C PHE A 117 -4.70 6.99 -7.28
N SER A 118 -3.70 7.64 -6.70
CA SER A 118 -3.44 7.56 -5.26
C SER A 118 -3.93 8.79 -4.47
N ARG A 119 -4.16 9.94 -5.13
CA ARG A 119 -4.68 11.14 -4.48
C ARG A 119 -6.17 11.05 -4.21
N ARG A 120 -6.56 11.29 -2.97
CA ARG A 120 -7.96 11.15 -2.54
C ARG A 120 -8.86 12.32 -2.92
N ASP A 121 -8.28 13.50 -3.14
CA ASP A 121 -9.01 14.73 -3.48
C ASP A 121 -9.57 14.74 -4.91
N GLN A 122 -9.31 13.69 -5.68
CA GLN A 122 -9.75 13.59 -7.06
C GLN A 122 -11.23 13.23 -7.15
N GLY A 123 -12.04 14.14 -7.71
CA GLY A 123 -13.49 13.97 -7.82
C GLY A 123 -13.95 12.75 -8.63
N TRP A 124 -13.07 12.12 -9.43
CA TRP A 124 -13.42 10.86 -10.10
C TRP A 124 -13.61 9.70 -9.10
N ARG A 125 -12.98 9.77 -7.93
CA ARG A 125 -12.97 8.69 -6.93
C ARG A 125 -14.33 8.48 -6.30
N GLU A 126 -15.15 9.52 -6.24
CA GLU A 126 -16.52 9.51 -5.72
C GLU A 126 -17.56 8.97 -6.72
N LYS A 127 -17.15 8.75 -7.98
CA LYS A 127 -18.04 8.21 -9.02
C LYS A 127 -18.28 6.72 -8.78
N GLU A 128 -19.27 6.17 -9.47
CA GLU A 128 -19.49 4.72 -9.54
C GLU A 128 -18.31 4.00 -10.20
N ALA A 129 -18.00 2.81 -9.68
CA ALA A 129 -16.96 1.95 -10.23
C ALA A 129 -17.32 1.50 -11.66
N LYS A 130 -16.34 1.54 -12.57
CA LYS A 130 -16.54 1.02 -13.93
C LYS A 130 -16.65 -0.51 -13.88
N GLU A 131 -17.47 -1.09 -14.76
CA GLU A 131 -17.64 -2.55 -14.84
C GLU A 131 -16.30 -3.30 -15.01
N ALA A 132 -15.39 -2.77 -15.84
CA ALA A 132 -14.06 -3.34 -16.01
C ALA A 132 -13.23 -3.34 -14.71
N GLN A 133 -13.39 -2.32 -13.85
CA GLN A 133 -12.73 -2.28 -12.54
C GLN A 133 -13.34 -3.30 -11.59
N VAL A 134 -14.68 -3.39 -11.55
CA VAL A 134 -15.38 -4.40 -10.75
C VAL A 134 -14.97 -5.82 -11.15
N TYR A 135 -14.91 -6.09 -12.46
CA TYR A 135 -14.45 -7.38 -12.98
C TYR A 135 -13.02 -7.71 -12.55
N LEU A 136 -12.10 -6.73 -12.69
CA LEU A 136 -10.71 -6.93 -12.31
C LEU A 136 -10.55 -7.13 -10.79
N ALA A 137 -11.23 -6.32 -9.97
CA ALA A 137 -11.23 -6.46 -8.52
C ALA A 137 -11.74 -7.85 -8.11
N HIS A 138 -12.85 -8.31 -8.70
CA HIS A 138 -13.39 -9.65 -8.48
C HIS A 138 -12.37 -10.74 -8.84
N LYS A 139 -11.70 -10.63 -9.98
CA LYS A 139 -10.68 -11.59 -10.41
C LYS A 139 -9.51 -11.67 -9.42
N LEU A 140 -9.11 -10.51 -8.86
CA LEU A 140 -7.98 -10.42 -7.94
C LEU A 140 -8.33 -10.89 -6.52
N THR A 141 -9.54 -10.61 -6.02
CA THR A 141 -9.87 -10.86 -4.61
C THR A 141 -10.88 -11.98 -4.39
N GLY A 142 -11.64 -12.36 -5.43
CA GLY A 142 -12.76 -13.29 -5.33
C GLY A 142 -14.05 -12.68 -4.75
N LEU A 143 -14.06 -11.39 -4.40
CA LEU A 143 -15.20 -10.74 -3.77
C LEU A 143 -16.42 -10.65 -4.71
N PRO A 144 -17.67 -10.77 -4.20
CA PRO A 144 -18.86 -10.72 -5.04
C PRO A 144 -18.95 -9.42 -5.85
N LYS A 145 -19.23 -9.52 -7.15
CA LYS A 145 -19.38 -8.35 -8.04
C LYS A 145 -20.43 -7.35 -7.53
N GLY A 146 -21.53 -7.84 -6.95
CA GLY A 146 -22.58 -6.97 -6.38
C GLY A 146 -22.06 -6.07 -5.26
N PHE A 147 -21.22 -6.60 -4.37
CA PHE A 147 -20.55 -5.80 -3.33
C PHE A 147 -19.55 -4.81 -3.94
N LEU A 148 -18.73 -5.27 -4.88
CA LEU A 148 -17.74 -4.40 -5.53
C LEU A 148 -18.38 -3.25 -6.32
N SER A 149 -19.55 -3.48 -6.92
CA SER A 149 -20.33 -2.44 -7.60
C SER A 149 -20.94 -1.42 -6.65
N SER A 150 -21.16 -1.75 -5.37
CA SER A 150 -21.64 -0.78 -4.38
C SER A 150 -20.54 0.14 -3.83
N LEU A 151 -19.28 -0.16 -4.15
CA LEU A 151 -18.15 0.66 -3.74
C LEU A 151 -17.93 1.82 -4.71
N LYS A 152 -17.37 2.92 -4.19
CA LYS A 152 -16.93 4.06 -5.00
C LYS A 152 -15.76 3.66 -5.89
N ARG A 153 -15.60 4.34 -7.03
CA ARG A 153 -14.54 4.07 -8.00
C ARG A 153 -13.15 4.12 -7.39
N GLY A 154 -12.91 5.07 -6.48
CA GLY A 154 -11.64 5.20 -5.76
C GLY A 154 -11.36 3.97 -4.88
N GLN A 155 -12.35 3.52 -4.12
CA GLN A 155 -12.24 2.33 -3.26
C GLN A 155 -11.93 1.07 -4.06
N VAL A 156 -12.59 0.87 -5.20
CA VAL A 156 -12.29 -0.27 -6.09
C VAL A 156 -10.89 -0.15 -6.69
N SER A 157 -10.43 1.06 -7.01
CA SER A 157 -9.06 1.29 -7.48
C SER A 157 -8.00 0.98 -6.41
N ASP A 158 -8.24 1.41 -5.17
CA ASP A 158 -7.34 1.12 -4.04
C ASP A 158 -7.27 -0.39 -3.79
N LEU A 159 -8.41 -1.08 -3.88
CA LEU A 159 -8.46 -2.54 -3.75
C LEU A 159 -7.65 -3.25 -4.85
N ILE A 160 -7.77 -2.81 -6.10
CA ILE A 160 -7.04 -3.40 -7.24
C ILE A 160 -5.53 -3.17 -7.10
N THR A 161 -5.13 -1.93 -6.83
CA THR A 161 -3.71 -1.56 -6.69
C THR A 161 -3.08 -2.31 -5.52
N SER A 162 -3.78 -2.39 -4.39
CA SER A 162 -3.35 -3.18 -3.25
C SER A 162 -3.25 -4.66 -3.59
N ALA A 163 -4.29 -5.27 -4.16
CA ALA A 163 -4.26 -6.68 -4.48
C ALA A 163 -3.11 -7.04 -5.44
N ARG A 164 -2.84 -6.21 -6.46
CA ARG A 164 -1.70 -6.42 -7.38
C ARG A 164 -0.35 -6.38 -6.68
N ALA A 165 -0.16 -5.39 -5.84
CA ALA A 165 1.13 -5.16 -5.21
C ALA A 165 1.36 -6.07 -3.98
N LEU A 166 0.29 -6.59 -3.36
CA LEU A 166 0.36 -7.65 -2.35
C LEU A 166 0.56 -9.05 -2.96
N LEU A 167 0.17 -9.25 -4.22
CA LEU A 167 0.41 -10.49 -4.96
C LEU A 167 1.86 -10.62 -5.48
N LEU A 168 2.70 -9.60 -5.30
CA LEU A 168 4.10 -9.67 -5.71
C LEU A 168 4.89 -10.59 -4.75
N PRO A 169 5.45 -11.71 -5.23
CA PRO A 169 6.21 -12.62 -4.38
C PRO A 169 7.52 -11.96 -3.94
N VAL A 170 7.92 -12.16 -2.68
CA VAL A 170 9.14 -11.55 -2.11
C VAL A 170 10.39 -11.96 -2.88
N GLU A 171 10.39 -13.16 -3.45
CA GLU A 171 11.47 -13.73 -4.24
C GLU A 171 11.68 -12.99 -5.57
N SER A 172 10.67 -12.26 -6.04
CA SER A 172 10.76 -11.44 -7.25
C SER A 172 11.38 -10.07 -7.02
N ILE A 173 11.67 -9.71 -5.76
CA ILE A 173 12.18 -8.39 -5.38
C ILE A 173 13.69 -8.44 -5.15
N LYS A 174 14.40 -7.53 -5.81
CA LYS A 174 15.83 -7.30 -5.57
C LYS A 174 16.01 -6.34 -4.39
N LEU A 175 16.83 -6.75 -3.42
CA LEU A 175 17.26 -5.89 -2.33
C LEU A 175 18.49 -5.11 -2.77
N VAL A 176 18.35 -3.82 -3.07
CA VAL A 176 19.48 -2.98 -3.46
C VAL A 176 20.28 -2.62 -2.20
N GLN A 177 21.59 -2.85 -2.26
CA GLN A 177 22.54 -2.36 -1.27
C GLN A 177 22.76 -0.87 -1.53
N SER A 178 22.31 -0.03 -0.60
CA SER A 178 22.67 1.39 -0.53
C SER A 178 23.93 1.56 0.32
#